data_AF-A0A354ZCQ9-F1
#
_entry.id   AF-A0A354ZCQ9-F1
#
_cell.length_a   1.000
_cell.length_b   1.000
_cell.length_c   1.000
_cell.angle_alpha   90.00
_cell.angle_beta   90.00
_cell.angle_gamma   90.00
#
_symmetry.space_group_name_H-M   'P 1'
#
loop_
_entity.id
_entity.type
_entity.pdbx_description
1 polymer ?
#
loop_
_entity_poly.entity_id
_entity_poly.type
_entity_poly.pdbx_seq_one_letter_code
_entity_poly.pdbx_strand_id
1 'polypeptide(L)' 'MMRMWNVDPRLMCRKHLLGEHVEMHMFAGTLAKGVGIQGYLDRGLVEVDRIRIRHDELAEEMVR' A
#
# COMPACT_ATOMS: atom_id res chain seq x y z
N MET A 1 -11.98 -2.42 1.18
CA MET A 1 -11.76 -0.97 1.37
C MET A 1 -10.26 -0.76 1.42
N MET A 2 -9.73 0.03 0.49
CA MET A 2 -8.32 0.05 0.09
C MET A 2 -7.59 1.19 0.81
N ARG A 3 -6.51 0.88 1.54
CA ARG A 3 -5.68 1.85 2.28
C ARG A 3 -4.32 1.27 2.61
N MET A 4 -3.37 2.14 2.88
CA MET A 4 -2.15 1.82 3.61
C MET A 4 -2.52 1.63 5.09
N TRP A 5 -2.20 0.48 5.69
CA TRP A 5 -2.56 0.19 7.09
C TRP A 5 -1.54 0.75 8.08
N ASN A 6 -0.30 0.98 7.65
CA ASN A 6 0.80 1.45 8.51
C ASN A 6 0.98 0.62 9.79
N VAL A 7 0.60 -0.66 9.73
CA VAL A 7 0.91 -1.65 10.77
C VAL A 7 2.25 -2.27 10.44
N ASP A 8 3.06 -2.57 11.46
CA ASP A 8 4.29 -3.34 11.29
C ASP A 8 3.98 -4.64 10.52
N PRO A 9 4.60 -4.90 9.35
CA PRO A 9 4.33 -6.09 8.54
C PRO A 9 4.40 -7.40 9.33
N ARG A 10 5.29 -7.48 10.33
CA ARG A 10 5.50 -8.65 11.18
C ARG A 10 4.30 -9.00 12.06
N LEU A 11 3.39 -8.03 12.25
CA LEU A 11 2.15 -8.20 13.01
C LEU A 11 0.96 -8.53 12.10
N MET A 12 1.15 -8.56 10.79
CA MET A 12 0.09 -8.77 9.82
C MET A 12 -0.02 -10.24 9.44
N CYS A 13 -1.25 -10.75 9.38
CA CYS A 13 -1.46 -12.08 8.82
C CYS A 13 -1.22 -12.07 7.30
N ARG A 14 -0.94 -13.24 6.72
CA ARG A 14 -0.64 -13.39 5.28
C ARG A 14 -1.69 -12.74 4.37
N LYS A 15 -2.97 -12.80 4.74
CA LYS A 15 -4.06 -12.17 3.96
C LYS A 15 -3.98 -10.65 3.96
N HIS A 16 -3.62 -10.04 5.10
CA HIS A 16 -3.42 -8.60 5.17
C HIS A 16 -2.13 -8.19 4.43
N LEU A 17 -1.03 -8.93 4.56
CA LEU A 17 0.18 -8.66 3.79
C LEU A 17 -0.10 -8.62 2.27
N LEU A 18 -0.74 -9.67 1.76
CA LEU A 18 -1.12 -9.77 0.35
C LEU A 18 -2.09 -8.65 -0.06
N GLY A 19 -3.08 -8.36 0.80
CA GLY A 19 -4.05 -7.30 0.54
C GLY A 19 -3.39 -5.95 0.37
N GLU A 20 -2.61 -5.51 1.36
CA GLU A 20 -1.94 -4.19 1.30
C GLU A 20 -0.93 -4.12 0.16
N HIS A 21 -0.19 -5.21 -0.09
CA HIS A 21 0.80 -5.27 -1.15
C HIS A 21 0.17 -5.05 -2.53
N VAL A 22 -0.99 -5.67 -2.80
CA VAL A 22 -1.74 -5.45 -4.05
C VAL A 22 -2.19 -4.00 -4.16
N GLU A 23 -2.63 -3.37 -3.08
CA GLU A 23 -3.03 -1.96 -3.10
C GLU A 23 -1.87 -1.03 -3.48
N MET A 24 -0.64 -1.33 -3.06
CA MET A 24 0.52 -0.53 -3.47
C MET A 24 0.73 -0.56 -4.99
N HIS A 25 0.54 -1.72 -5.64
CA HIS A 25 0.56 -1.83 -7.10
C HIS A 25 -0.57 -1.01 -7.74
N MET A 26 -1.77 -1.03 -7.15
CA MET A 26 -2.91 -0.27 -7.66
C MET A 26 -2.66 1.25 -7.59
N PHE A 27 -2.13 1.75 -6.47
CA PHE A 27 -1.79 3.17 -6.34
C PHE A 27 -0.68 3.57 -7.32
N ALA A 28 0.41 2.81 -7.40
CA ALA A 28 1.50 3.08 -8.33
C ALA A 28 1.00 3.11 -9.79
N GLY A 29 0.19 2.13 -10.20
CA GLY A 29 -0.38 2.07 -11.55
C GLY A 29 -1.37 3.21 -11.84
N THR A 30 -2.15 3.64 -10.85
CA THR A 30 -3.10 4.76 -10.98
C THR A 30 -2.35 6.08 -11.16
N LEU A 31 -1.33 6.32 -10.34
CA LEU A 31 -0.48 7.51 -10.41
C LEU A 31 0.31 7.56 -11.73
N ALA A 32 0.83 6.42 -12.20
CA ALA A 32 1.54 6.34 -13.48
C ALA A 32 0.65 6.69 -14.68
N LYS A 33 -0.67 6.46 -14.57
CA LYS A 33 -1.66 6.87 -15.59
C LYS A 33 -2.07 8.35 -15.49
N GLY A 34 -1.54 9.10 -14.53
CA GLY A 34 -1.93 10.49 -14.26
C GLY A 34 -3.34 10.63 -13.67
N VAL A 35 -3.92 9.54 -13.14
CA VAL A 35 -5.24 9.56 -12.53
C VAL A 35 -5.12 10.04 -11.09
N GLY A 36 -5.89 11.08 -10.75
CA GLY A 36 -5.91 11.65 -9.40
C GLY A 36 -6.51 10.71 -8.37
N ILE A 37 -5.91 10.69 -7.18
CA ILE A 37 -6.35 9.88 -6.01
C ILE A 37 -6.79 10.77 -4.84
N GLN A 38 -7.26 11.99 -5.12
CA GLN A 38 -7.53 13.01 -4.10
C GLN A 38 -8.42 12.51 -2.95
N GLY A 39 -9.48 11.76 -3.25
CA GLY A 39 -10.36 11.20 -2.21
C GLY A 39 -9.68 10.22 -1.24
N TYR A 40 -8.53 9.64 -1.60
CA TYR A 40 -7.70 8.85 -0.67
C TYR A 40 -6.83 9.75 0.19
N LEU A 41 -6.26 10.82 -0.39
CA LEU A 41 -5.44 11.80 0.31
C LEU A 41 -6.26 12.56 1.35
N ASP A 42 -7.45 13.04 0.97
CA ASP A 42 -8.36 13.78 1.85
C ASP A 42 -8.77 12.99 3.10
N ARG A 43 -8.73 11.66 3.01
CA ARG A 43 -9.08 10.73 4.09
C ARG A 43 -7.86 10.13 4.80
N GLY A 44 -6.64 10.55 4.44
CA GLY A 44 -5.40 10.02 5.02
C GLY A 44 -5.23 8.51 4.81
N LEU A 45 -5.70 7.98 3.67
CA LEU A 45 -5.67 6.54 3.39
C LEU A 45 -4.38 6.06 2.72
N VAL A 46 -3.56 6.99 2.22
CA VAL A 46 -2.33 6.66 1.50
C VAL A 46 -1.31 7.80 1.63
N GLU A 47 -0.06 7.41 1.84
CA GLU A 47 1.12 8.29 1.84
C GLU A 47 1.90 8.03 0.54
N VAL A 48 1.79 8.96 -0.42
CA VAL A 48 2.24 8.74 -1.81
C VAL A 48 3.74 8.48 -1.91
N ASP A 49 4.52 9.23 -1.14
CA ASP A 49 5.98 9.11 -1.04
C ASP A 49 6.43 7.77 -0.43
N ARG A 50 5.56 7.10 0.34
CA ARG A 50 5.85 5.81 0.96
C ARG A 50 5.42 4.59 0.15
N ILE A 51 4.65 4.75 -0.94
CA ILE A 51 4.08 3.60 -1.69
C ILE A 51 5.14 2.56 -2.03
N ARG A 52 6.30 2.98 -2.57
CA ARG A 52 7.39 2.06 -2.93
C ARG A 52 8.02 1.40 -1.71
N ILE A 53 8.35 2.19 -0.69
CA ILE A 53 8.97 1.68 0.54
C ILE A 53 8.05 0.65 1.20
N ARG A 54 6.76 0.98 1.32
CA ARG A 54 5.76 0.11 1.91
C ARG A 54 5.54 -1.17 1.09
N HIS A 55 5.53 -1.07 -0.23
CA HIS A 55 5.48 -2.24 -1.11
C HIS A 55 6.61 -3.23 -0.80
N ASP A 56 7.84 -2.71 -0.68
CA ASP A 56 9.03 -3.51 -0.45
C ASP A 56 9.02 -4.15 0.96
N GLU A 57 8.66 -3.39 2.00
CA GLU A 57 8.48 -3.89 3.38
C GLU A 57 7.50 -5.08 3.44
N LEU A 58 6.36 -4.98 2.73
CA LEU A 58 5.36 -6.04 2.67
C LEU A 58 5.87 -7.25 1.88
N ALA A 59 6.61 -7.03 0.79
CA ALA A 59 7.20 -8.09 -0.02
C ALA A 59 8.25 -8.87 0.77
N GLU A 60 9.12 -8.18 1.49
CA GLU A 60 10.14 -8.76 2.36
C GLU A 60 9.52 -9.66 3.45
N GLU A 61 8.47 -9.20 4.12
CA GLU A 61 7.80 -10.02 5.14
C GLU A 61 7.09 -11.25 4.54
N MET A 62 6.59 -11.17 3.29
CA MET A 62 5.95 -12.31 2.63
C MET A 62 6.91 -13.44 2.23
N VAL A 63 8.21 -13.15 2.08
CA VAL A 63 9.25 -14.13 1.71
C VAL A 63 10.03 -14.68 2.91
N ARG A 64 9.74 -14.19 4.11
CA ARG A 64 10.34 -14.63 5.37
C ARG A 64 9.72 -15.93 5.88
#